data_AF-A0A3E1P5B2-F1
#
_entry.id   AF-A0A3E1P5B2-F1
#
_cell.length_a   1.000
_cell.length_b   1.000
_cell.length_c   1.000
_cell.angle_alpha   90.00
_cell.angle_beta   90.00
_cell.angle_gamma   90.00
#
_symmetry.space_group_name_H-M   'P 1'
#
loop_
_entity.id
_entity.type
_entity.pdbx_description
1 polymer ?
#
loop_
_entity_poly.entity_id
_entity_poly.type
_entity_poly.pdbx_seq_one_letter_code
_entity_poly.pdbx_strand_id
1 'polypeptide(L)'
;MSNTTYTDAGHDVHVADSSTKTIWKTFWILLAITVVEIALALIHLETHFPPKLLVNSIFIGLTIVKAFFIVAEFMHLGHEIKNLIMTILMPLLLFVWFIIAFLADGDSWKNMRKNLAPGTPKPVEKVQVIEHGEGHHE
;
A
#
# COMPACT_ATOMS: atom_id res chain seq x y z
N MET A 1 -67.33 1.54 -9.57
CA MET A 1 -66.83 0.69 -8.48
C MET A 1 -65.49 0.12 -8.90
N SER A 2 -64.46 0.49 -8.15
CA SER A 2 -63.07 0.06 -8.27
C SER A 2 -62.92 -1.45 -8.13
N ASN A 3 -62.07 -2.06 -8.95
CA ASN A 3 -61.31 -3.26 -8.55
C ASN A 3 -59.94 -3.21 -9.23
N THR A 4 -59.04 -2.45 -8.63
CA THR A 4 -57.60 -2.57 -8.83
C THR A 4 -57.15 -3.86 -8.15
N THR A 5 -57.01 -4.93 -8.94
CA THR A 5 -56.27 -6.11 -8.53
C THR A 5 -54.79 -5.75 -8.59
N TYR A 6 -54.25 -5.32 -7.45
CA TYR A 6 -52.82 -5.26 -7.21
C TYR A 6 -52.30 -6.70 -7.16
N THR A 7 -51.69 -7.14 -8.25
CA THR A 7 -50.85 -8.33 -8.27
C THR A 7 -49.62 -8.05 -7.43
N ASP A 8 -49.71 -8.37 -6.14
CA ASP A 8 -48.59 -8.60 -5.23
C ASP A 8 -47.94 -9.93 -5.62
N ALA A 9 -47.32 -9.96 -6.80
CA ALA A 9 -46.34 -10.98 -7.11
C ALA A 9 -45.07 -10.57 -6.37
N GLY A 10 -44.90 -11.14 -5.17
CA GLY A 10 -43.65 -11.14 -4.44
C GLY A 10 -42.52 -11.46 -5.41
N HIS A 11 -41.82 -10.41 -5.83
CA HIS A 11 -40.58 -10.52 -6.55
C HIS A 11 -39.58 -10.95 -5.48
N ASP A 12 -39.47 -12.26 -5.26
CA ASP A 12 -38.38 -12.84 -4.50
C ASP A 12 -37.10 -12.52 -5.28
N VAL A 13 -36.52 -11.39 -4.92
CA VAL A 13 -35.29 -10.84 -5.50
C VAL A 13 -34.15 -11.80 -5.10
N HIS A 14 -33.95 -12.84 -5.91
CA HIS A 14 -32.79 -13.73 -5.88
C HIS A 14 -31.51 -12.99 -6.34
N VAL A 15 -31.10 -11.96 -5.59
CA VAL A 15 -29.90 -11.13 -5.92
C VAL A 15 -28.70 -11.44 -5.02
N ALA A 16 -28.77 -12.43 -4.13
CA ALA A 16 -27.72 -12.66 -3.14
C ALA A 16 -26.56 -13.59 -3.57
N ASP A 17 -26.66 -14.35 -4.66
CA ASP A 17 -25.78 -15.53 -4.83
C ASP A 17 -24.60 -15.36 -5.79
N SER A 18 -24.58 -14.34 -6.66
CA SER A 18 -23.51 -14.22 -7.67
C SER A 18 -22.17 -13.71 -7.11
N SER A 19 -22.21 -12.75 -6.18
CA SER A 19 -21.01 -12.13 -5.61
C SER A 19 -20.26 -13.07 -4.66
N THR A 20 -20.98 -13.77 -3.77
CA THR A 20 -20.38 -14.68 -2.77
C THR A 20 -19.59 -15.82 -3.41
N LYS A 21 -20.12 -16.38 -4.52
CA LYS A 21 -19.45 -17.47 -5.24
C LYS A 21 -18.12 -17.03 -5.85
N THR A 22 -18.04 -15.79 -6.33
CA THR A 22 -16.82 -15.28 -6.98
C THR A 22 -15.74 -14.95 -5.94
N ILE A 23 -16.13 -14.38 -4.80
CA ILE A 23 -15.27 -14.16 -3.63
C ILE A 23 -14.64 -15.49 -3.16
N TRP A 24 -15.45 -16.54 -3.01
CA TRP A 24 -14.96 -17.86 -2.60
C TRP A 24 -14.00 -18.47 -3.63
N LYS A 25 -14.29 -18.31 -4.93
CA LYS A 25 -13.38 -18.76 -6.00
C LYS A 25 -12.02 -18.09 -5.89
N THR A 26 -12.00 -16.77 -5.74
CA THR A 26 -10.75 -16.00 -5.67
C THR A 26 -10.00 -16.22 -4.37
N PHE A 27 -10.71 -16.42 -3.26
CA PHE A 27 -10.10 -16.86 -2.00
C PHE A 27 -9.31 -18.15 -2.18
N TRP A 28 -9.89 -19.19 -2.79
CA TRP A 28 -9.19 -20.45 -3.02
C TRP A 28 -7.99 -20.32 -3.97
N ILE A 29 -8.09 -19.49 -5.02
CA ILE A 29 -6.97 -19.20 -5.93
C ILE A 29 -5.82 -18.54 -5.18
N LEU A 30 -6.13 -17.52 -4.37
CA LEU A 30 -5.14 -16.78 -3.59
C LEU A 30 -4.50 -17.64 -2.49
N LEU A 31 -5.30 -18.50 -1.85
CA LEU A 31 -4.82 -19.47 -0.88
C LEU A 31 -3.83 -20.44 -1.54
N ALA A 32 -4.19 -21.01 -2.70
CA ALA A 32 -3.33 -21.92 -3.43
C ALA A 32 -1.99 -21.26 -3.83
N ILE A 33 -2.05 -20.03 -4.37
CA ILE A 33 -0.85 -19.22 -4.68
C ILE A 33 0.03 -19.04 -3.44
N THR A 34 -0.57 -18.69 -2.30
CA THR A 34 0.16 -18.44 -1.05
C THR A 34 0.80 -19.71 -0.50
N VAL A 35 0.10 -20.85 -0.59
CA VAL A 35 0.65 -22.15 -0.19
C VAL A 35 1.84 -22.53 -1.08
N VAL A 36 1.74 -22.29 -2.40
CA VAL A 36 2.84 -22.53 -3.34
C VAL A 36 4.04 -21.63 -3.04
N GLU A 37 3.83 -20.35 -2.75
CA GLU A 37 4.90 -19.44 -2.32
C GLU A 37 5.64 -19.99 -1.10
N ILE A 38 4.91 -20.35 -0.03
CA ILE A 38 5.51 -20.86 1.20
C ILE A 38 6.25 -22.19 0.95
N ALA A 39 5.66 -23.11 0.18
CA ALA A 39 6.32 -24.36 -0.18
C ALA A 39 7.63 -24.12 -0.94
N LEU A 40 7.64 -23.18 -1.90
CA LEU A 40 8.84 -22.82 -2.65
C LEU A 40 9.91 -22.17 -1.75
N ALA A 41 9.49 -21.34 -0.79
CA ALA A 41 10.40 -20.78 0.21
C ALA A 41 11.03 -21.85 1.10
N LEU A 42 10.24 -22.83 1.57
CA LEU A 42 10.73 -23.93 2.41
C LEU A 42 11.71 -24.83 1.63
N ILE A 43 11.39 -25.18 0.39
CA ILE A 43 12.28 -25.99 -0.47
C ILE A 43 13.60 -25.24 -0.70
N HIS A 44 13.55 -23.95 -1.01
CA HIS A 44 14.76 -23.14 -1.20
C HIS A 44 15.60 -23.06 0.08
N LEU A 45 14.97 -22.95 1.26
CA LEU A 45 15.64 -22.92 2.55
C LEU A 45 16.39 -24.22 2.85
N GLU A 46 15.76 -25.36 2.57
CA GLU A 46 16.31 -26.70 2.85
C GLU A 46 17.42 -27.06 1.85
N THR A 47 17.17 -26.86 0.56
CA THR A 47 18.04 -27.39 -0.52
C THR A 47 19.03 -26.38 -1.07
N HIS A 48 18.91 -25.09 -0.71
CA HIS A 48 19.72 -23.98 -1.24
C HIS A 48 19.69 -23.86 -2.78
N PHE A 49 18.73 -24.53 -3.43
CA PHE A 49 18.55 -24.62 -4.87
C PHE A 49 17.05 -24.45 -5.15
N PRO A 50 16.60 -23.60 -6.09
CA PRO A 50 17.32 -22.81 -7.11
C PRO A 50 17.95 -21.51 -6.58
N PRO A 51 18.69 -20.73 -7.41
CA PRO A 51 19.35 -19.50 -6.98
C PRO A 51 18.40 -18.50 -6.32
N LYS A 52 18.89 -17.80 -5.27
CA LYS A 52 18.14 -16.79 -4.51
C LYS A 52 17.47 -15.74 -5.39
N LEU A 53 18.17 -15.29 -6.45
CA LEU A 53 17.64 -14.33 -7.41
C LEU A 53 16.39 -14.83 -8.15
N LEU A 54 16.39 -16.10 -8.55
CA LEU A 54 15.27 -16.71 -9.26
C LEU A 54 14.07 -16.86 -8.31
N VAL A 55 14.28 -17.38 -7.11
CA VAL A 55 13.21 -17.53 -6.11
C VAL A 55 12.61 -16.18 -5.73
N ASN A 56 13.44 -15.15 -5.50
CA ASN A 56 12.95 -13.81 -5.21
C ASN A 56 12.16 -13.22 -6.39
N SER A 57 12.60 -13.42 -7.63
CA SER A 57 11.87 -12.93 -8.80
C SER A 57 10.48 -13.56 -8.93
N ILE A 58 10.38 -14.86 -8.63
CA ILE A 58 9.13 -15.61 -8.62
C ILE A 58 8.23 -15.08 -7.49
N PHE A 59 8.76 -14.91 -6.28
CA PHE A 59 8.03 -14.34 -5.15
C PHE A 59 7.46 -12.95 -5.47
N ILE A 60 8.26 -12.05 -6.05
CA ILE A 60 7.78 -10.74 -6.49
C ILE A 60 6.62 -10.91 -7.51
N GLY A 61 6.79 -11.81 -8.49
CA GLY A 61 5.78 -12.06 -9.52
C GLY A 61 4.46 -12.58 -8.94
N LEU A 62 4.50 -13.62 -8.10
CA LEU A 62 3.31 -14.18 -7.45
C LEU A 62 2.65 -13.17 -6.51
N THR A 63 3.43 -12.35 -5.81
CA THR A 63 2.90 -11.27 -4.96
C THR A 63 2.14 -10.21 -5.77
N ILE A 64 2.63 -9.82 -6.96
CA ILE A 64 1.93 -8.89 -7.85
C ILE A 64 0.63 -9.51 -8.37
N VAL A 65 0.68 -10.76 -8.82
CA VAL A 65 -0.51 -11.50 -9.29
C VAL A 65 -1.56 -11.56 -8.19
N LYS A 66 -1.16 -11.94 -6.98
CA LYS A 66 -2.01 -11.94 -5.79
C LYS A 66 -2.64 -10.56 -5.54
N ALA A 67 -1.86 -9.49 -5.58
CA ALA A 67 -2.35 -8.15 -5.36
C ALA A 67 -3.41 -7.76 -6.41
N PHE A 68 -3.19 -8.11 -7.68
CA PHE A 68 -4.17 -7.89 -8.74
C PHE A 68 -5.48 -8.63 -8.49
N PHE A 69 -5.44 -9.91 -8.13
CA PHE A 69 -6.65 -10.69 -7.80
C PHE A 69 -7.39 -10.16 -6.57
N ILE A 70 -6.64 -9.70 -5.55
CA ILE A 70 -7.24 -9.09 -4.35
C ILE A 70 -7.99 -7.82 -4.74
N VAL A 71 -7.35 -6.93 -5.51
CA VAL A 71 -7.97 -5.67 -5.92
C VAL A 71 -9.15 -5.95 -6.85
N ALA A 72 -8.96 -6.72 -7.92
CA ALA A 72 -10.01 -6.98 -8.91
C ALA A 72 -11.28 -7.60 -8.31
N GLU A 73 -11.15 -8.57 -7.41
CA GLU A 73 -12.30 -9.33 -6.90
C GLU A 73 -12.81 -8.86 -5.54
N PHE A 74 -11.94 -8.65 -4.54
CA PHE A 74 -12.41 -8.23 -3.20
C PHE A 74 -12.81 -6.76 -3.16
N MET A 75 -12.39 -5.97 -4.15
CA MET A 75 -12.80 -4.57 -4.27
C MET A 75 -13.91 -4.38 -5.30
N HIS A 76 -14.68 -5.42 -5.63
CA HIS A 76 -15.94 -5.38 -6.37
C HIS A 76 -15.97 -4.31 -7.50
N LEU A 77 -14.96 -4.31 -8.37
CA LEU A 77 -14.76 -3.28 -9.41
C LEU A 77 -15.73 -3.41 -10.59
N GLY A 78 -16.82 -4.17 -10.48
CA GLY A 78 -17.74 -4.40 -11.59
C GLY A 78 -18.54 -3.16 -11.99
N HIS A 79 -19.11 -2.44 -11.02
CA HIS A 79 -20.06 -1.33 -11.31
C HIS A 79 -19.97 -0.13 -10.35
N GLU A 80 -19.29 -0.22 -9.21
CA GLU A 80 -19.29 0.84 -8.16
C GLU A 80 -17.89 1.40 -7.82
N ILE A 81 -17.00 1.31 -8.81
CA ILE A 81 -15.54 1.44 -8.72
C ILE A 81 -15.04 2.70 -7.98
N LYS A 82 -15.76 3.82 -8.07
CA LYS A 82 -15.23 5.12 -7.60
C LYS A 82 -15.18 5.24 -6.08
N ASN A 83 -16.21 4.76 -5.37
CA ASN A 83 -16.28 4.89 -3.92
C ASN A 83 -15.31 3.92 -3.23
N LEU A 84 -15.22 2.70 -3.78
CA LEU A 84 -14.39 1.65 -3.23
C LEU A 84 -12.90 1.95 -3.47
N ILE A 85 -12.51 2.41 -4.66
CA ILE A 85 -11.14 2.91 -4.90
C ILE A 85 -10.79 3.97 -3.86
N MET A 86 -11.66 4.94 -3.57
CA MET A 86 -11.35 6.00 -2.61
C MET A 86 -11.02 5.44 -1.20
N THR A 87 -11.81 4.48 -0.72
CA THR A 87 -11.58 3.87 0.61
C THR A 87 -10.28 3.07 0.73
N ILE A 88 -9.74 2.58 -0.39
CA ILE A 88 -8.48 1.85 -0.45
C ILE A 88 -7.30 2.77 -0.74
N LEU A 89 -7.50 3.76 -1.61
CA LEU A 89 -6.46 4.71 -2.00
C LEU A 89 -6.07 5.62 -0.83
N MET A 90 -7.04 6.05 -0.01
CA MET A 90 -6.80 6.94 1.12
C MET A 90 -5.81 6.35 2.15
N PRO A 91 -6.03 5.13 2.70
CA PRO A 91 -5.06 4.50 3.60
C PRO A 91 -3.74 4.13 2.91
N LEU A 92 -3.75 3.74 1.63
CA LEU A 92 -2.51 3.47 0.88
C LEU A 92 -1.65 4.72 0.70
N LEU A 93 -2.27 5.85 0.35
CA LEU A 93 -1.58 7.12 0.17
C LEU A 93 -0.93 7.58 1.49
N LEU A 94 -1.68 7.47 2.59
CA LEU A 94 -1.16 7.79 3.92
C LEU A 94 0.03 6.88 4.29
N PHE A 95 -0.04 5.60 3.96
CA PHE A 95 1.04 4.65 4.22
C PHE A 95 2.32 4.98 3.41
N VAL A 96 2.19 5.28 2.12
CA VAL A 96 3.34 5.69 1.27
C VAL A 96 3.96 6.99 1.79
N TRP A 97 3.14 7.97 2.15
CA TRP A 97 3.61 9.22 2.75
C TRP A 97 4.36 8.97 4.08
N PHE A 98 3.84 8.10 4.95
CA PHE A 98 4.52 7.72 6.20
C PHE A 98 5.88 7.09 5.97
N ILE A 99 6.00 6.18 4.99
CA ILE A 99 7.30 5.57 4.65
C ILE A 99 8.32 6.65 4.26
N ILE A 100 7.91 7.61 3.41
CA ILE A 100 8.78 8.70 2.97
C ILE A 100 9.18 9.57 4.16
N ALA A 101 8.22 9.95 5.01
CA ALA A 101 8.47 10.76 6.20
C ALA A 101 9.46 10.08 7.16
N PHE A 102 9.27 8.78 7.45
CA PHE A 102 10.19 8.03 8.31
C PHE A 102 11.57 7.82 7.69
N LEU A 103 11.67 7.69 6.37
CA LEU A 103 12.97 7.61 5.70
C LEU A 103 13.73 8.94 5.79
N ALA A 104 13.03 10.06 5.60
CA ALA A 104 13.61 11.40 5.71
C ALA A 104 14.03 11.72 7.16
N ASP A 105 13.19 11.39 8.14
CA ASP A 105 13.50 11.59 9.56
C ASP A 105 14.66 10.67 10.03
N GLY A 106 14.67 9.43 9.54
CA GLY A 106 15.78 8.49 9.76
C GLY A 106 17.12 8.98 9.21
N ASP A 107 17.12 9.60 8.02
CA ASP A 107 18.34 10.21 7.44
C ASP A 107 18.78 11.44 8.23
N SER A 108 17.84 12.32 8.60
CA SER A 108 18.09 13.48 9.47
C SER A 108 18.75 13.08 10.79
N TRP A 109 18.17 12.09 11.48
CA TRP A 109 18.71 11.56 12.74
C TRP A 109 20.12 11.00 12.57
N LYS A 110 20.35 10.23 11.50
CA LYS A 110 21.67 9.66 11.18
C LYS A 110 22.72 10.76 10.98
N ASN A 111 22.36 11.86 10.33
CA ASN A 111 23.23 13.00 10.09
C ASN A 111 23.50 13.79 11.38
N MET A 112 22.47 14.04 12.20
CA MET A 112 22.62 14.73 13.48
C MET A 112 23.56 13.97 14.42
N ARG A 113 23.41 12.64 14.54
CA ARG A 113 24.28 11.81 15.38
C ARG A 113 25.76 11.88 14.95
N LYS A 114 26.06 12.02 13.66
CA LYS A 114 27.44 12.24 13.18
C LYS A 114 27.97 13.62 13.60
N ASN A 115 27.12 14.64 13.57
CA ASN A 115 27.48 16.02 13.90
C ASN A 115 27.61 16.29 15.42
N LEU A 116 26.91 15.49 16.24
CA LEU A 116 26.93 15.56 17.70
C LEU A 116 27.94 14.58 18.34
N ALA A 117 28.68 13.82 17.53
CA ALA A 117 29.74 12.95 18.03
C ALA A 117 30.82 13.80 18.74
N PRO A 118 31.33 13.40 19.93
CA PRO A 118 32.32 14.17 20.67
C PRO A 118 33.58 14.37 19.81
N GLY A 119 33.88 15.62 19.42
CA GLY A 119 35.03 15.98 18.59
C GLY A 119 34.71 16.52 17.19
N THR A 120 33.45 16.66 16.81
CA THR A 120 33.05 17.20 15.49
C THR A 120 33.01 18.74 15.51
N PRO A 121 33.68 19.46 14.59
CA PRO A 121 33.58 20.92 14.52
C PRO A 121 32.15 21.33 14.17
N LYS A 122 31.49 22.11 15.03
CA LYS A 122 30.18 22.71 14.70
C LYS A 122 30.36 23.63 13.48
N PRO A 123 29.61 23.44 12.38
CA PRO A 123 29.59 24.40 11.29
C PRO A 123 29.15 25.75 11.87
N VAL A 124 30.02 26.74 11.77
CA VAL A 124 29.78 28.10 12.29
C VAL A 124 28.58 28.67 11.55
N GLU A 125 27.47 28.84 12.28
CA GLU A 125 26.27 29.52 11.83
C GLU A 125 26.65 30.93 11.40
N LYS A 126 26.50 31.24 10.10
CA LYS A 126 26.74 32.58 9.58
C LYS A 126 25.61 33.49 10.07
N VAL A 127 25.86 34.16 11.20
CA VAL A 127 25.06 35.27 11.70
C VAL A 127 24.91 36.28 10.56
N GLN A 128 23.67 36.48 10.11
CA GLN A 128 23.31 37.55 9.18
C GLN A 128 23.57 38.88 9.89
N VAL A 129 24.66 39.56 9.54
CA VAL A 129 24.88 40.95 9.94
C VAL A 129 23.94 41.78 9.08
N ILE A 130 22.82 42.20 9.66
CA ILE A 130 21.99 43.27 9.11
C ILE A 130 22.81 44.55 9.29
N GLU A 131 23.43 45.02 8.22
CA GLU A 131 24.21 46.25 8.22
C GLU A 131 23.25 47.45 8.21
N HIS A 132 23.10 48.11 9.37
CA HIS A 132 22.41 49.40 9.49
C HIS A 132 23.43 50.50 9.15
N GLY A 133 23.55 50.84 7.86
CA GLY A 133 24.35 51.96 7.40
C GLY A 133 23.60 53.28 7.61
N GLU A 134 23.84 53.94 8.75
CA GLU A 134 23.62 55.38 8.87
C GLU A 134 24.52 56.09 7.87
N GLY A 135 23.91 56.69 6.85
CA GLY A 135 24.55 57.76 6.08
C GLY A 135 24.62 59.03 6.93
N HIS A 136 25.60 59.88 6.60
CA HIS A 136 25.82 61.29 6.99
C HIS A 136 27.31 61.44 7.38
N HIS A 137 28.12 62.38 6.90
CA HIS A 137 28.03 63.46 5.92
C HIS A 137 29.47 63.86 5.55
N GLU A 138 29.56 64.65 4.49
CA GLU A 138 30.72 65.36 3.92
C GLU A 138 31.66 66.03 4.93
#